data_AF-A0A4R2IS66-F1
#
_entry.id   AF-A0A4R2IS66-F1
#
_cell.length_a   1.000
_cell.length_b   1.000
_cell.length_c   1.000
_cell.angle_alpha   90.00
_cell.angle_beta   90.00
_cell.angle_gamma   90.00
#
_symmetry.space_group_name_H-M   'P 1'
#
loop_
_entity.id
_entity.type
_entity.pdbx_description
1 polymer ?
#
loop_
_entity_poly.entity_id
_entity_poly.type
_entity_poly.pdbx_seq_one_letter_code
_entity_poly.pdbx_strand_id
1 'polypeptide(L)'
;MRRRWGTLGVVLLLCAGCTGETSGDPPRVSVPRPTTGAALDQSIVDLKAAGAVHYNGSLTAPAGDKVTMDITATKAGESSGSLTVNGLPASVLVVDHTLYLKAGLDFWLKLSGVPDSTAPTVADHWVRAPGVLLGVDVERIFDTETLPTLFGKPTDGDRAPDTAPKAQIAGTDVIDVPTDLGEIYLAAKPPHGIVRFDLTKAGQTDPTRVHDLAFTITDATTDMAAIYTDLAARSTELADGYDPFLTVKQGAYHFEDCGASSCAIVVDLSNGGQLPARVAIRATWTGEGATIGSCDSRTGPLAPGQQGTARCTLASAEWAKFYRRAQSVAGQHPYGAEWTAMALTEPPDPAKLRGLAVSAATPVATPHGDEHVYVVHGKAGTNDPQIWKYAVASGPSWRQTAEGQLTYCLTDTRYECAVDEVAATGDPAAAQALARQLIDAYRGRTGTCPPGQWVGCAHP
;
A
#
# COMPACT_ATOMS: atom_id res chain seq x y z
N MET A 1 -54.67 2.05 -40.76
CA MET A 1 -55.73 2.19 -39.74
C MET A 1 -56.52 0.89 -39.66
N ARG A 2 -56.34 0.11 -38.58
CA ARG A 2 -57.26 -0.93 -38.08
C ARG A 2 -56.78 -1.34 -36.68
N ARG A 3 -57.47 -0.82 -35.66
CA ARG A 3 -57.30 -1.14 -34.23
C ARG A 3 -57.84 -2.55 -33.99
N ARG A 4 -57.01 -3.44 -33.44
CA ARG A 4 -57.47 -4.70 -32.82
C ARG A 4 -57.40 -4.53 -31.31
N TRP A 5 -58.56 -4.47 -30.67
CA TRP A 5 -58.72 -4.67 -29.23
C TRP A 5 -58.59 -6.16 -28.94
N GLY A 6 -57.59 -6.52 -28.14
CA GLY A 6 -57.43 -7.85 -27.58
C GLY A 6 -57.88 -7.84 -26.12
N THR A 7 -58.98 -8.52 -25.85
CA THR A 7 -59.54 -8.80 -24.53
C THR A 7 -58.59 -9.76 -23.79
N LEU A 8 -57.94 -9.30 -22.71
CA LEU A 8 -57.18 -10.18 -21.82
C LEU A 8 -58.14 -10.74 -20.76
N GLY A 9 -58.40 -12.04 -20.82
CA GLY A 9 -59.17 -12.78 -19.82
C GLY A 9 -58.32 -13.03 -18.57
N VAL A 10 -58.80 -12.55 -17.42
CA VAL A 10 -58.23 -12.84 -16.10
C VAL A 10 -58.76 -14.20 -15.64
N VAL A 11 -57.88 -15.19 -15.55
CA VAL A 11 -58.15 -16.45 -14.86
C VAL A 11 -57.67 -16.30 -13.42
N LEU A 12 -58.62 -16.13 -12.50
CA LEU A 12 -58.41 -16.17 -11.06
C LEU A 12 -58.28 -17.65 -10.63
N LEU A 13 -57.04 -18.11 -10.44
CA LEU A 13 -56.75 -19.37 -9.76
C LEU A 13 -56.72 -19.12 -8.25
N LEU A 14 -57.79 -19.52 -7.56
CA LEU A 14 -57.85 -19.56 -6.10
C LEU A 14 -57.05 -20.77 -5.59
N CYS A 15 -55.76 -20.59 -5.35
CA CYS A 15 -54.98 -21.52 -4.53
C CYS A 15 -55.37 -21.33 -3.06
N ALA A 16 -56.08 -22.29 -2.49
CA ALA A 16 -56.26 -22.41 -1.05
C ALA A 16 -54.89 -22.67 -0.40
N GLY A 17 -54.21 -21.61 0.02
CA GLY A 17 -53.00 -21.71 0.81
C GLY A 17 -53.33 -22.23 2.20
N CYS A 18 -52.86 -23.43 2.53
CA CYS A 18 -52.73 -23.85 3.92
C CYS A 18 -51.74 -22.91 4.60
N THR A 19 -52.24 -21.92 5.33
CA THR A 19 -51.47 -21.17 6.33
C THR A 19 -51.19 -22.10 7.50
N GLY A 20 -50.21 -22.98 7.33
CA GLY A 20 -49.62 -23.75 8.42
C GLY A 20 -48.81 -22.80 9.28
N GLU A 21 -49.50 -22.09 10.17
CA GLU A 21 -48.91 -21.33 11.26
C GLU A 21 -48.33 -22.36 12.25
N THR A 22 -47.12 -22.86 11.96
CA THR A 22 -46.35 -23.65 12.91
C THR A 22 -45.84 -22.72 14.00
N SER A 23 -46.66 -22.52 15.03
CA SER A 23 -46.28 -21.96 16.32
C SER A 23 -45.38 -22.97 17.06
N GLY A 24 -44.19 -23.19 16.55
CA GLY A 24 -43.12 -23.88 17.25
C GLY A 24 -42.01 -22.88 17.48
N ASP A 25 -41.67 -22.60 18.74
CA ASP A 25 -40.40 -21.95 19.05
C ASP A 25 -39.31 -22.76 18.34
N PRO A 26 -38.52 -22.15 17.45
CA PRO A 26 -37.45 -22.88 16.78
C PRO A 26 -36.54 -23.51 17.84
N PRO A 27 -36.11 -24.76 17.65
CA PRO A 27 -35.30 -25.46 18.64
C PRO A 27 -34.10 -24.60 19.01
N ARG A 28 -33.94 -24.30 20.30
CA ARG A 28 -32.81 -23.51 20.81
C ARG A 28 -31.53 -24.30 20.56
N VAL A 29 -30.83 -23.99 19.49
CA VAL A 29 -29.50 -24.53 19.23
C VAL A 29 -28.55 -23.97 20.28
N SER A 30 -27.88 -24.85 21.01
CA SER A 30 -26.78 -24.46 21.91
C SER A 30 -25.64 -23.91 21.03
N VAL A 31 -25.55 -22.59 20.92
CA VAL A 31 -24.44 -21.95 20.21
C VAL A 31 -23.27 -21.78 21.18
N PRO A 32 -22.10 -22.40 20.91
CA PRO A 32 -20.89 -22.25 21.72
C PRO A 32 -20.58 -20.77 21.96
N ARG A 33 -19.96 -20.44 23.10
CA ARG A 33 -19.50 -19.05 23.32
C ARG A 33 -18.31 -18.77 22.38
N PRO A 34 -18.15 -17.54 21.87
CA PRO A 34 -16.95 -17.20 21.13
C PRO A 34 -15.74 -17.34 22.04
N THR A 35 -14.66 -17.86 21.49
CA THR A 35 -13.37 -17.94 22.16
C THR A 35 -12.42 -16.85 21.63
N THR A 36 -11.29 -16.61 22.29
CA THR A 36 -10.24 -15.69 21.85
C THR A 36 -9.62 -16.11 20.53
N GLY A 37 -9.43 -17.42 20.32
CA GLY A 37 -8.96 -17.97 19.05
C GLY A 37 -9.98 -17.71 17.93
N ALA A 38 -11.26 -17.89 18.22
CA ALA A 38 -12.31 -17.57 17.27
C ALA A 38 -12.34 -16.05 16.97
N ALA A 39 -12.26 -15.20 18.00
CA ALA A 39 -12.16 -13.76 17.80
C ALA A 39 -10.99 -13.39 16.88
N LEU A 40 -9.80 -13.98 17.09
CA LEU A 40 -8.64 -13.75 16.22
C LEU A 40 -8.90 -14.17 14.76
N ASP A 41 -9.48 -15.35 14.53
CA ASP A 41 -9.78 -15.82 13.17
C ASP A 41 -10.73 -14.86 12.44
N GLN A 42 -11.76 -14.36 13.13
CA GLN A 42 -12.66 -13.35 12.55
C GLN A 42 -11.93 -12.03 12.27
N SER A 43 -11.08 -11.57 13.19
CA SER A 43 -10.31 -10.34 13.00
C SER A 43 -9.30 -10.42 11.86
N ILE A 44 -8.78 -11.62 11.57
CA ILE A 44 -7.96 -11.89 10.38
C ILE A 44 -8.79 -11.76 9.10
N VAL A 45 -10.03 -12.29 9.08
CA VAL A 45 -10.95 -12.11 7.95
C VAL A 45 -11.28 -10.63 7.75
N ASP A 46 -11.48 -9.89 8.85
CA ASP A 46 -11.71 -8.45 8.82
C ASP A 46 -10.51 -7.69 8.26
N LEU A 47 -9.28 -8.03 8.66
CA LEU A 47 -8.04 -7.45 8.14
C LEU A 47 -7.89 -7.69 6.62
N LYS A 48 -8.13 -8.92 6.15
CA LYS A 48 -8.12 -9.27 4.71
C LYS A 48 -9.21 -8.54 3.90
N ALA A 49 -10.31 -8.22 4.56
CA ALA A 49 -11.41 -7.46 3.95
C ALA A 49 -11.17 -5.94 3.94
N ALA A 50 -10.13 -5.42 4.61
CA ALA A 50 -9.84 -3.99 4.58
C ALA A 50 -9.40 -3.53 3.19
N GLY A 51 -9.87 -2.35 2.77
CA GLY A 51 -9.48 -1.73 1.51
C GLY A 51 -8.16 -0.98 1.60
N ALA A 52 -7.86 -0.43 2.77
CA ALA A 52 -6.56 0.15 3.11
C ALA A 52 -6.31 0.04 4.62
N VAL A 53 -5.04 -0.10 4.98
CA VAL A 53 -4.59 -0.26 6.36
C VAL A 53 -3.39 0.64 6.61
N HIS A 54 -3.42 1.35 7.73
CA HIS A 54 -2.30 2.11 8.24
C HIS A 54 -1.54 1.31 9.29
N TYR A 55 -0.23 1.19 9.09
CA TYR A 55 0.70 0.48 9.95
C TYR A 55 1.69 1.47 10.56
N ASN A 56 1.81 1.45 11.88
CA ASN A 56 2.83 2.20 12.60
C ASN A 56 3.57 1.28 13.57
N GLY A 57 4.89 1.19 13.46
CA GLY A 57 5.64 0.24 14.25
C GLY A 57 7.08 0.04 13.85
N SER A 58 7.62 -1.10 14.23
CA SER A 58 9.02 -1.45 13.96
C SER A 58 9.21 -2.93 13.69
N LEU A 59 10.32 -3.24 13.03
CA LEU A 59 10.87 -4.58 12.86
C LEU A 59 12.40 -4.51 12.91
N THR A 60 13.03 -5.67 13.02
CA THR A 60 14.47 -5.81 12.84
C THR A 60 14.74 -6.59 11.56
N ALA A 61 15.55 -6.00 10.67
CA ALA A 61 15.96 -6.62 9.42
C ALA A 61 16.92 -7.80 9.67
N PRO A 62 17.07 -8.75 8.72
CA PRO A 62 18.04 -9.86 8.80
C PRO A 62 19.48 -9.42 9.13
N ALA A 63 19.88 -8.22 8.69
CA ALA A 63 21.20 -7.65 8.97
C ALA A 63 21.35 -7.08 10.40
N GLY A 64 20.28 -7.10 11.21
CA GLY A 64 20.23 -6.51 12.55
C GLY A 64 19.83 -5.02 12.55
N ASP A 65 19.57 -4.43 11.38
CA ASP A 65 19.14 -3.04 11.29
C ASP A 65 17.75 -2.86 11.90
N LYS A 66 17.61 -1.84 12.76
CA LYS A 66 16.31 -1.47 13.32
C LYS A 66 15.56 -0.63 12.32
N VAL A 67 14.38 -1.09 11.91
CA VAL A 67 13.52 -0.37 10.98
C VAL A 67 12.24 0.05 11.70
N THR A 68 11.95 1.33 11.68
CA THR A 68 10.63 1.87 12.09
C THR A 68 9.88 2.30 10.84
N MET A 69 8.57 2.13 10.83
CA MET A 69 7.74 2.43 9.67
C MET A 69 6.43 3.05 10.10
N ASP A 70 5.96 3.96 9.26
CA ASP A 70 4.66 4.62 9.31
C ASP A 70 4.16 4.62 7.86
N ILE A 71 3.37 3.61 7.51
CA ILE A 71 3.02 3.28 6.13
C ILE A 71 1.52 3.00 6.03
N THR A 72 0.87 3.57 5.03
CA THR A 72 -0.47 3.17 4.63
C THR A 72 -0.36 2.29 3.38
N ALA A 73 -0.91 1.09 3.44
CA ALA A 73 -0.97 0.14 2.34
C ALA A 73 -2.43 -0.08 1.90
N THR A 74 -2.67 -0.15 0.60
CA THR A 74 -3.96 -0.51 0.03
C THR A 74 -4.03 -2.00 -0.24
N LYS A 75 -5.26 -2.53 -0.40
CA LYS A 75 -5.47 -3.95 -0.76
C LYS A 75 -4.83 -4.34 -2.10
N ALA A 76 -4.62 -3.40 -3.01
CA ALA A 76 -3.98 -3.65 -4.29
C ALA A 76 -2.44 -3.62 -4.23
N GLY A 77 -1.85 -3.38 -3.04
CA GLY A 77 -0.41 -3.41 -2.79
C GLY A 77 0.26 -2.04 -2.89
N GLU A 78 -0.43 -1.01 -3.40
CA GLU A 78 0.11 0.34 -3.39
C GLU A 78 0.24 0.86 -1.97
N SER A 79 1.39 1.46 -1.68
CA SER A 79 1.72 1.91 -0.34
C SER A 79 2.46 3.25 -0.36
N SER A 80 2.23 4.09 0.64
CA SER A 80 3.02 5.31 0.85
C SER A 80 3.23 5.57 2.33
N GLY A 81 4.32 6.26 2.65
CA GLY A 81 4.62 6.58 4.04
C GLY A 81 6.07 6.99 4.26
N SER A 82 6.55 6.70 5.46
CA SER A 82 7.92 6.92 5.87
C SER A 82 8.48 5.69 6.58
N LEU A 83 9.79 5.55 6.53
CA LEU A 83 10.53 4.60 7.35
C LEU A 83 11.77 5.28 7.92
N THR A 84 12.31 4.72 8.99
CA THR A 84 13.68 5.03 9.42
C THR A 84 14.48 3.75 9.60
N VAL A 85 15.73 3.77 9.17
CA VAL A 85 16.69 2.67 9.30
C VAL A 85 17.80 3.14 10.21
N ASN A 86 17.95 2.53 11.38
CA ASN A 86 18.90 2.97 12.40
C ASN A 86 18.78 4.49 12.70
N GLY A 87 17.54 5.00 12.69
CA GLY A 87 17.22 6.42 12.93
C GLY A 87 17.39 7.35 11.72
N LEU A 88 17.78 6.85 10.56
CA LEU A 88 17.92 7.64 9.33
C LEU A 88 16.61 7.59 8.53
N PRO A 89 15.96 8.74 8.28
CA PRO A 89 14.63 8.76 7.66
C PRO A 89 14.68 8.58 6.14
N ALA A 90 13.65 7.93 5.60
CA ALA A 90 13.34 7.85 4.18
C ALA A 90 11.82 7.93 3.96
N SER A 91 11.39 8.50 2.85
CA SER A 91 10.03 8.38 2.35
C SER A 91 9.91 7.10 1.52
N VAL A 92 8.76 6.45 1.62
CA VAL A 92 8.43 5.20 0.93
C VAL A 92 7.29 5.44 -0.04
N LEU A 93 7.42 4.87 -1.24
CA LEU A 93 6.35 4.79 -2.21
C LEU A 93 6.42 3.43 -2.92
N VAL A 94 5.34 2.66 -2.87
CA VAL A 94 5.15 1.42 -3.64
C VAL A 94 4.03 1.68 -4.62
N VAL A 95 4.34 1.64 -5.92
CA VAL A 95 3.36 1.80 -7.00
C VAL A 95 3.72 0.79 -8.08
N ASP A 96 2.70 0.07 -8.59
CA ASP A 96 2.87 -0.97 -9.61
C ASP A 96 3.94 -2.01 -9.20
N HIS A 97 3.84 -2.49 -7.96
CA HIS A 97 4.75 -3.47 -7.33
C HIS A 97 6.23 -3.03 -7.32
N THR A 98 6.50 -1.73 -7.48
CA THR A 98 7.86 -1.19 -7.48
C THR A 98 8.06 -0.29 -6.27
N LEU A 99 9.06 -0.63 -5.46
CA LEU A 99 9.49 0.16 -4.31
C LEU A 99 10.38 1.32 -4.76
N TYR A 100 10.03 2.52 -4.32
CA TYR A 100 10.81 3.73 -4.44
C TYR A 100 11.09 4.31 -3.07
N LEU A 101 12.31 4.82 -2.88
CA LEU A 101 12.73 5.51 -1.68
C LEU A 101 13.24 6.91 -1.98
N LYS A 102 13.00 7.84 -1.06
CA LYS A 102 13.60 9.17 -1.08
C LYS A 102 14.20 9.48 0.29
N ALA A 103 15.50 9.70 0.34
CA ALA A 103 16.23 9.87 1.59
C ALA A 103 17.43 10.81 1.42
N GLY A 104 17.90 11.37 2.53
CA GLY A 104 19.07 12.24 2.54
C GLY A 104 20.40 11.49 2.35
N LEU A 105 21.48 12.24 2.17
CA LEU A 105 22.83 11.70 1.93
C LEU A 105 23.27 10.67 2.99
N ASP A 106 23.07 10.97 4.27
CA ASP A 106 23.50 10.10 5.38
C ASP A 106 22.81 8.73 5.35
N PHE A 107 21.56 8.67 4.88
CA PHE A 107 20.84 7.40 4.70
C PHE A 107 21.54 6.56 3.63
N TRP A 108 21.79 7.14 2.46
CA TRP A 108 22.40 6.43 1.34
C TRP A 108 23.82 5.96 1.61
N LEU A 109 24.63 6.75 2.33
CA LEU A 109 26.00 6.37 2.72
C LEU A 109 26.05 5.20 3.71
N LYS A 110 25.02 5.04 4.55
CA LYS A 110 24.95 3.98 5.56
C LYS A 110 24.15 2.78 5.10
N LEU A 111 23.42 2.91 4.00
CA LEU A 111 22.64 1.83 3.42
C LEU A 111 23.57 0.81 2.74
N SER A 112 23.59 -0.41 3.27
CA SER A 112 24.37 -1.50 2.68
C SER A 112 23.98 -1.73 1.21
N GLY A 113 24.98 -1.84 0.35
CA GLY A 113 24.79 -2.13 -1.09
C GLY A 113 24.72 -0.90 -2.00
N VAL A 114 24.75 0.32 -1.46
CA VAL A 114 24.87 1.56 -2.26
C VAL A 114 26.33 2.02 -2.24
N PRO A 115 26.99 2.18 -3.40
CA PRO A 115 28.36 2.72 -3.43
C PRO A 115 28.41 4.17 -2.92
N ASP A 116 29.43 4.52 -2.13
CA ASP A 116 29.64 5.88 -1.60
C ASP A 116 29.63 6.96 -2.70
N SER A 117 30.12 6.64 -3.89
CA SER A 117 30.12 7.55 -5.04
C SER A 117 28.73 7.83 -5.62
N THR A 118 27.76 6.95 -5.38
CA THR A 118 26.38 7.08 -5.87
C THR A 118 25.55 7.92 -4.90
N ALA A 119 25.79 7.80 -3.59
CA ALA A 119 24.99 8.44 -2.55
C ALA A 119 24.79 9.96 -2.74
N PRO A 120 25.81 10.79 -3.08
CA PRO A 120 25.61 12.21 -3.36
C PRO A 120 24.71 12.51 -4.56
N THR A 121 24.68 11.61 -5.54
CA THR A 121 23.87 11.79 -6.76
C THR A 121 22.39 11.54 -6.49
N VAL A 122 22.09 10.57 -5.64
CA VAL A 122 20.72 10.14 -5.34
C VAL A 122 20.13 10.74 -4.06
N ALA A 123 20.92 11.47 -3.29
CA ALA A 123 20.46 12.19 -2.10
C ALA A 123 19.29 13.12 -2.42
N ASP A 124 18.23 13.03 -1.61
CA ASP A 124 16.99 13.80 -1.71
C ASP A 124 16.18 13.57 -3.00
N HIS A 125 16.53 12.53 -3.78
CA HIS A 125 15.78 12.11 -4.97
C HIS A 125 15.06 10.79 -4.72
N TRP A 126 14.01 10.53 -5.49
CA TRP A 126 13.40 9.21 -5.55
C TRP A 126 14.36 8.23 -6.22
N VAL A 127 14.49 7.03 -5.68
CA VAL A 127 15.36 5.98 -6.20
C VAL A 127 14.57 4.69 -6.20
N ARG A 128 14.54 4.01 -7.34
CA ARG A 128 14.01 2.64 -7.40
C ARG A 128 14.88 1.74 -6.52
N ALA A 129 14.25 1.06 -5.58
CA ALA A 129 14.89 0.10 -4.71
C ALA A 129 14.54 -1.34 -5.15
N PRO A 130 15.36 -2.35 -4.78
CA PRO A 130 14.92 -3.74 -4.91
C PRO A 130 13.70 -3.96 -4.02
N GLY A 131 12.78 -4.85 -4.43
CA GLY A 131 11.60 -5.18 -3.61
C GLY A 131 11.95 -5.69 -2.21
N VAL A 132 13.11 -6.34 -2.05
CA VAL A 132 13.67 -6.85 -0.78
C VAL A 132 14.75 -5.94 -0.20
N LEU A 133 14.45 -4.65 -0.04
CA LEU A 133 15.39 -3.74 0.59
C LEU A 133 15.61 -4.12 2.06
N LEU A 134 16.86 -4.22 2.51
CA LEU A 134 17.21 -4.66 3.87
C LEU A 134 16.67 -6.07 4.21
N GLY A 135 16.42 -6.92 3.21
CA GLY A 135 15.77 -8.23 3.46
C GLY A 135 14.30 -8.13 3.89
N VAL A 136 13.70 -6.95 3.75
CA VAL A 136 12.29 -6.66 4.01
C VAL A 136 11.61 -6.49 2.66
N ASP A 137 10.63 -7.34 2.37
CA ASP A 137 9.69 -7.12 1.27
C ASP A 137 8.53 -6.29 1.82
N VAL A 138 8.59 -4.97 1.63
CA VAL A 138 7.61 -4.02 2.19
C VAL A 138 6.21 -4.36 1.70
N GLU A 139 6.07 -4.66 0.41
CA GLU A 139 4.78 -5.04 -0.18
C GLU A 139 4.24 -6.30 0.48
N ARG A 140 5.07 -7.36 0.58
CA ARG A 140 4.63 -8.64 1.15
C ARG A 140 4.37 -8.62 2.65
N ILE A 141 5.08 -7.79 3.41
CA ILE A 141 4.90 -7.70 4.88
C ILE A 141 3.61 -6.97 5.25
N PHE A 142 3.20 -5.97 4.45
CA PHE A 142 1.99 -5.20 4.70
C PHE A 142 0.80 -5.62 3.82
N ASP A 143 0.99 -6.62 2.97
CA ASP A 143 -0.09 -7.30 2.27
C ASP A 143 -1.05 -7.96 3.28
N THR A 144 -2.32 -7.56 3.23
CA THR A 144 -3.35 -8.02 4.17
C THR A 144 -3.68 -9.51 3.99
N GLU A 145 -3.31 -10.11 2.86
CA GLU A 145 -3.48 -11.55 2.62
C GLU A 145 -2.36 -12.39 3.25
N THR A 146 -1.11 -11.92 3.15
CA THR A 146 0.10 -12.63 3.59
C THR A 146 0.44 -12.35 5.05
N LEU A 147 0.27 -11.12 5.55
CA LEU A 147 0.60 -10.75 6.93
C LEU A 147 -0.02 -11.68 7.98
N PRO A 148 -1.32 -12.08 7.89
CA PRO A 148 -1.92 -12.97 8.88
C PRO A 148 -1.26 -14.33 9.00
N THR A 149 -0.53 -14.79 7.97
CA THR A 149 0.24 -16.03 8.04
C THR A 149 1.40 -15.96 9.04
N LEU A 150 1.77 -14.76 9.49
CA LEU A 150 2.81 -14.51 10.49
C LEU A 150 2.28 -14.47 11.93
N PHE A 151 0.95 -14.43 12.15
CA PHE A 151 0.39 -14.30 13.50
C PHE A 151 0.54 -15.55 14.36
N GLY A 152 0.77 -16.71 13.74
CA GLY A 152 0.91 -17.98 14.45
C GLY A 152 -0.42 -18.51 14.97
N LYS A 153 -0.35 -19.53 15.83
CA LYS A 153 -1.52 -20.19 16.43
C LYS A 153 -1.74 -19.68 17.86
N PRO A 154 -2.97 -19.35 18.26
CA PRO A 154 -3.30 -19.03 19.65
C PRO A 154 -2.87 -20.16 20.60
N THR A 155 -2.17 -19.81 21.69
CA THR A 155 -1.73 -20.75 22.73
C THR A 155 -2.79 -20.98 23.81
N ASP A 156 -3.74 -20.05 23.92
CA ASP A 156 -4.92 -20.14 24.80
C ASP A 156 -6.18 -19.69 24.05
N GLY A 157 -6.42 -20.36 22.91
CA GLY A 157 -7.49 -20.02 21.98
C GLY A 157 -8.89 -20.37 22.44
N ASP A 158 -9.05 -21.19 23.48
CA ASP A 158 -10.35 -21.65 24.01
C ASP A 158 -10.93 -20.71 25.08
N ARG A 159 -10.15 -19.74 25.56
CA ARG A 159 -10.56 -18.76 26.56
C ARG A 159 -11.70 -17.89 26.03
N ALA A 160 -12.63 -17.49 26.89
CA ALA A 160 -13.67 -16.51 26.53
C ALA A 160 -13.07 -15.08 26.46
N PRO A 161 -13.37 -14.27 25.43
CA PRO A 161 -12.80 -12.92 25.25
C PRO A 161 -12.99 -11.98 26.45
N ASP A 162 -14.10 -12.07 27.17
CA ASP A 162 -14.40 -11.25 28.35
C ASP A 162 -13.52 -11.55 29.56
N THR A 163 -12.93 -12.75 29.59
CA THR A 163 -11.99 -13.21 30.63
C THR A 163 -10.52 -13.04 30.23
N ALA A 164 -10.23 -12.64 28.99
CA ALA A 164 -8.88 -12.41 28.52
C ALA A 164 -8.22 -11.22 29.25
N PRO A 165 -6.89 -11.26 29.46
CA PRO A 165 -6.15 -10.11 29.99
C PRO A 165 -6.43 -8.87 29.14
N LYS A 166 -6.70 -7.75 29.81
CA LYS A 166 -6.99 -6.48 29.16
C LYS A 166 -5.81 -5.53 29.28
N ALA A 167 -5.57 -4.77 28.22
CA ALA A 167 -4.59 -3.69 28.20
C ALA A 167 -5.17 -2.46 27.48
N GLN A 168 -4.39 -1.39 27.43
CA GLN A 168 -4.74 -0.20 26.65
C GLN A 168 -3.59 0.12 25.69
N ILE A 169 -3.91 0.26 24.40
CA ILE A 169 -2.94 0.60 23.35
C ILE A 169 -3.46 1.84 22.63
N ALA A 170 -2.67 2.92 22.63
CA ALA A 170 -3.05 4.20 22.01
C ALA A 170 -4.46 4.70 22.40
N GLY A 171 -4.90 4.41 23.62
CA GLY A 171 -6.24 4.78 24.12
C GLY A 171 -7.34 3.74 23.89
N THR A 172 -7.10 2.72 23.05
CA THR A 172 -8.05 1.63 22.78
C THR A 172 -7.91 0.51 23.81
N ASP A 173 -9.04 0.12 24.43
CA ASP A 173 -9.10 -1.08 25.26
C ASP A 173 -8.93 -2.32 24.38
N VAL A 174 -7.98 -3.18 24.73
CA VAL A 174 -7.65 -4.40 24.00
C VAL A 174 -7.70 -5.62 24.90
N ILE A 175 -7.88 -6.80 24.28
CA ILE A 175 -7.62 -8.11 24.88
C ILE A 175 -6.36 -8.70 24.27
N ASP A 176 -5.56 -9.36 25.10
CA ASP A 176 -4.36 -10.08 24.70
C ASP A 176 -4.69 -11.51 24.24
N VAL A 177 -4.19 -11.87 23.06
CA VAL A 177 -4.26 -13.20 22.45
C VAL A 177 -2.83 -13.70 22.21
N PRO A 178 -2.25 -14.48 23.16
CA PRO A 178 -0.90 -15.00 23.01
C PRO A 178 -0.85 -16.10 21.96
N THR A 179 0.16 -16.06 21.09
CA THR A 179 0.40 -17.04 20.02
C THR A 179 1.75 -17.74 20.18
N ASP A 180 1.98 -18.79 19.40
CA ASP A 180 3.28 -19.46 19.35
C ASP A 180 4.40 -18.56 18.77
N LEU A 181 4.03 -17.49 18.06
CA LEU A 181 4.94 -16.53 17.43
C LEU A 181 5.05 -15.17 18.16
N GLY A 182 4.19 -14.88 19.14
CA GLY A 182 4.20 -13.62 19.87
C GLY A 182 2.87 -13.31 20.55
N GLU A 183 2.43 -12.06 20.46
CA GLU A 183 1.17 -11.58 21.04
C GLU A 183 0.36 -10.81 19.97
N ILE A 184 -0.95 -11.04 19.93
CA ILE A 184 -1.88 -10.26 19.12
C ILE A 184 -2.86 -9.55 20.05
N TYR A 185 -3.10 -8.27 19.80
CA TYR A 185 -4.00 -7.44 20.57
C TYR A 185 -5.24 -7.11 19.75
N LEU A 186 -6.39 -7.57 20.23
CA LEU A 186 -7.69 -7.35 19.61
C LEU A 186 -8.45 -6.28 20.37
N ALA A 187 -9.28 -5.48 19.69
CA ALA A 187 -10.18 -4.56 20.38
C ALA A 187 -11.05 -5.32 21.40
N ALA A 188 -11.20 -4.79 22.62
CA ALA A 188 -11.91 -5.50 23.68
C ALA A 188 -13.42 -5.66 23.42
N LYS A 189 -13.98 -4.82 22.54
CA LYS A 189 -15.39 -4.87 22.13
C LYS A 189 -15.52 -5.55 20.76
N PRO A 190 -16.63 -6.28 20.51
CA PRO A 190 -16.97 -6.74 19.17
C PRO A 190 -16.93 -5.58 18.16
N PRO A 191 -16.44 -5.80 16.94
CA PRO A 191 -16.07 -7.10 16.33
C PRO A 191 -14.65 -7.60 16.63
N HIS A 192 -13.95 -7.06 17.62
CA HIS A 192 -12.60 -7.49 18.03
C HIS A 192 -11.48 -7.27 17.00
N GLY A 193 -11.58 -6.25 16.14
CA GLY A 193 -10.54 -5.98 15.13
C GLY A 193 -9.12 -5.89 15.70
N ILE A 194 -8.13 -6.26 14.88
CA ILE A 194 -6.72 -6.27 15.29
C ILE A 194 -6.25 -4.83 15.49
N VAL A 195 -5.73 -4.52 16.68
CA VAL A 195 -5.21 -3.19 17.04
C VAL A 195 -3.69 -3.17 17.01
N ARG A 196 -3.04 -4.27 17.43
CA ARG A 196 -1.58 -4.40 17.46
C ARG A 196 -1.16 -5.85 17.35
N PHE A 197 0.04 -6.10 16.83
CA PHE A 197 0.73 -7.37 16.96
C PHE A 197 2.18 -7.16 17.38
N ASP A 198 2.68 -8.06 18.24
CA ASP A 198 4.06 -8.12 18.73
C ASP A 198 4.62 -9.53 18.52
N LEU A 199 5.15 -9.79 17.32
CA LEU A 199 5.64 -11.09 16.86
C LEU A 199 7.14 -11.23 17.12
N THR A 200 7.50 -11.37 18.39
CA THR A 200 8.90 -11.46 18.81
C THR A 200 9.58 -12.72 18.27
N LYS A 201 8.88 -13.85 18.14
CA LYS A 201 9.46 -15.14 17.71
C LYS A 201 9.37 -15.37 16.21
N ALA A 202 8.60 -14.58 15.48
CA ALA A 202 8.52 -14.69 14.03
C ALA A 202 9.90 -14.42 13.40
N GLY A 203 10.32 -15.30 12.49
CA GLY A 203 11.60 -15.19 11.79
C GLY A 203 12.86 -15.46 12.62
N GLN A 204 12.79 -15.60 13.95
CA GLN A 204 13.99 -15.76 14.80
C GLN A 204 14.86 -16.98 14.46
N THR A 205 14.29 -18.04 13.89
CA THR A 205 15.02 -19.26 13.51
C THR A 205 15.61 -19.20 12.10
N ASP A 206 15.28 -18.18 11.31
CA ASP A 206 15.77 -17.99 9.95
C ASP A 206 16.52 -16.64 9.88
N PRO A 207 17.87 -16.65 9.87
CA PRO A 207 18.67 -15.42 9.85
C PRO A 207 18.52 -14.62 8.56
N THR A 208 17.74 -15.11 7.59
CA THR A 208 17.40 -14.39 6.34
C THR A 208 16.06 -13.66 6.41
N ARG A 209 15.33 -13.77 7.53
CA ARG A 209 14.01 -13.15 7.72
C ARG A 209 14.02 -12.03 8.74
N VAL A 210 13.06 -11.14 8.59
CA VAL A 210 12.73 -10.12 9.58
C VAL A 210 12.27 -10.77 10.89
N HIS A 211 12.59 -10.12 12.01
CA HIS A 211 12.13 -10.53 13.34
C HIS A 211 11.75 -9.31 14.19
N ASP A 212 11.21 -9.55 15.39
CA ASP A 212 10.74 -8.51 16.32
C ASP A 212 9.73 -7.54 15.69
N LEU A 213 8.74 -8.07 14.95
CA LEU A 213 7.71 -7.25 14.31
C LEU A 213 6.73 -6.75 15.38
N ALA A 214 6.57 -5.44 15.47
CA ALA A 214 5.77 -4.79 16.49
C ALA A 214 5.01 -3.60 15.89
N PHE A 215 3.75 -3.80 15.49
CA PHE A 215 2.97 -2.80 14.74
C PHE A 215 1.58 -2.60 15.29
N THR A 216 1.15 -1.34 15.36
CA THR A 216 -0.26 -0.96 15.47
C THR A 216 -0.91 -0.93 14.10
N ILE A 217 -2.18 -1.31 14.04
CA ILE A 217 -3.00 -1.38 12.84
C ILE A 217 -4.19 -0.44 13.01
N THR A 218 -4.44 0.40 12.00
CA THR A 218 -5.64 1.22 11.90
C THR A 218 -6.29 1.01 10.54
N ASP A 219 -7.60 0.78 10.50
CA ASP A 219 -8.35 0.74 9.24
C ASP A 219 -8.33 2.13 8.57
N ALA A 220 -7.88 2.18 7.32
CA ALA A 220 -7.81 3.40 6.50
C ALA A 220 -8.77 3.33 5.29
N THR A 221 -9.68 2.35 5.26
CA THR A 221 -10.60 2.12 4.14
C THR A 221 -11.48 3.32 3.84
N THR A 222 -11.83 4.14 4.85
CA THR A 222 -12.61 5.36 4.66
C THR A 222 -11.85 6.46 3.91
N ASP A 223 -10.54 6.38 3.79
CA ASP A 223 -9.72 7.41 3.15
C ASP A 223 -9.20 6.98 1.78
N MET A 224 -9.63 5.84 1.25
CA MET A 224 -9.11 5.26 -0.01
C MET A 224 -9.05 6.23 -1.19
N ALA A 225 -10.09 7.04 -1.41
CA ALA A 225 -10.08 8.02 -2.51
C ALA A 225 -8.97 9.07 -2.32
N ALA A 226 -8.74 9.52 -1.09
CA ALA A 226 -7.66 10.44 -0.75
C ALA A 226 -6.28 9.76 -0.86
N ILE A 227 -6.17 8.51 -0.40
CA ILE A 227 -4.95 7.70 -0.50
C ILE A 227 -4.53 7.52 -1.96
N TYR A 228 -5.44 7.09 -2.85
CA TYR A 228 -5.11 6.96 -4.27
C TYR A 228 -4.80 8.30 -4.95
N THR A 229 -5.42 9.39 -4.50
CA THR A 229 -5.10 10.74 -4.99
C THR A 229 -3.68 11.16 -4.59
N ASP A 230 -3.28 10.93 -3.33
CA ASP A 230 -1.91 11.17 -2.85
C ASP A 230 -0.90 10.29 -3.57
N LEU A 231 -1.17 9.00 -3.72
CA LEU A 231 -0.32 8.07 -4.49
C LEU A 231 -0.13 8.56 -5.94
N ALA A 232 -1.20 9.01 -6.60
CA ALA A 232 -1.12 9.54 -7.97
C ALA A 232 -0.36 10.87 -8.07
N ALA A 233 -0.37 11.68 -7.01
CA ALA A 233 0.42 12.90 -6.95
C ALA A 233 1.90 12.56 -6.75
N ARG A 234 2.22 11.71 -5.77
CA ARG A 234 3.60 11.29 -5.48
C ARG A 234 4.23 10.51 -6.64
N SER A 235 3.46 9.71 -7.38
CA SER A 235 4.00 8.98 -8.54
C SER A 235 4.47 9.93 -9.65
N THR A 236 3.95 11.15 -9.73
CA THR A 236 4.44 12.15 -10.70
C THR A 236 5.84 12.66 -10.35
N GLU A 237 6.23 12.62 -9.07
CA GLU A 237 7.58 12.98 -8.62
C GLU A 237 8.64 11.96 -9.11
N LEU A 238 8.21 10.73 -9.45
CA LEU A 238 9.09 9.69 -10.00
C LEU A 238 9.58 10.00 -11.41
N ALA A 239 9.07 11.04 -12.08
CA ALA A 239 9.58 11.47 -13.38
C ALA A 239 11.07 11.83 -13.33
N ASP A 240 11.54 12.29 -12.16
CA ASP A 240 12.93 12.66 -11.84
C ASP A 240 13.63 11.66 -10.92
N GLY A 241 13.01 10.49 -10.69
CA GLY A 241 13.62 9.42 -9.89
C GLY A 241 14.75 8.72 -10.64
N TYR A 242 15.70 8.13 -9.90
CA TYR A 242 16.81 7.37 -10.43
C TYR A 242 16.54 5.86 -10.39
N ASP A 243 16.93 5.14 -11.44
CA ASP A 243 16.88 3.69 -11.49
C ASP A 243 18.31 3.12 -11.55
N PRO A 244 18.88 2.69 -10.41
CA PRO A 244 20.25 2.15 -10.39
C PRO A 244 20.34 0.77 -11.07
N PHE A 245 19.22 0.12 -11.40
CA PHE A 245 19.19 -1.18 -12.06
C PHE A 245 19.21 -1.08 -13.59
N LEU A 246 18.85 0.09 -14.14
CA LEU A 246 18.97 0.36 -15.57
C LEU A 246 20.43 0.72 -15.91
N THR A 247 21.08 -0.17 -16.64
CA THR A 247 22.50 -0.02 -16.98
C THR A 247 22.70 0.96 -18.15
N VAL A 248 23.21 2.16 -17.82
CA VAL A 248 23.73 3.13 -18.79
C VAL A 248 25.25 3.13 -18.68
N LYS A 249 25.93 2.77 -19.77
CA LYS A 249 27.40 2.82 -19.83
C LYS A 249 27.85 4.21 -20.26
N GLN A 250 28.78 4.77 -19.50
CA GLN A 250 29.44 6.02 -19.82
C GLN A 250 30.68 5.74 -20.67
N GLY A 251 30.84 6.50 -21.76
CA GLY A 251 31.94 6.41 -22.71
C GLY A 251 32.96 7.53 -22.53
N ALA A 252 33.53 7.99 -23.65
CA ALA A 252 34.43 9.15 -23.64
C ALA A 252 33.66 10.43 -23.30
N TYR A 253 34.40 11.46 -22.90
CA TYR A 253 33.84 12.79 -22.66
C TYR A 253 34.74 13.85 -23.27
N HIS A 254 34.17 15.01 -23.57
CA HIS A 254 34.90 16.18 -24.01
C HIS A 254 34.21 17.47 -23.53
N PHE A 255 34.96 18.56 -23.54
CA PHE A 255 34.42 19.89 -23.26
C PHE A 255 34.07 20.61 -24.56
N GLU A 256 32.92 21.27 -24.59
CA GLU A 256 32.38 21.99 -25.75
C GLU A 256 31.90 23.38 -25.35
N ASP A 257 31.97 24.35 -26.27
CA ASP A 257 31.46 25.72 -26.10
C ASP A 257 31.95 26.44 -24.82
N CYS A 258 33.22 26.26 -24.49
CA CYS A 258 33.83 26.86 -23.30
C CYS A 258 34.27 28.30 -23.56
N GLY A 259 33.47 29.23 -23.08
CA GLY A 259 33.68 30.67 -23.14
C GLY A 259 33.30 31.38 -21.84
N ALA A 260 33.35 32.71 -21.85
CA ALA A 260 33.09 33.51 -20.66
C ALA A 260 31.67 33.33 -20.07
N SER A 261 30.69 32.95 -20.89
CA SER A 261 29.31 32.75 -20.48
C SER A 261 29.03 31.33 -19.95
N SER A 262 29.72 30.32 -20.49
CA SER A 262 29.39 28.92 -20.23
C SER A 262 30.49 27.97 -20.67
N CYS A 263 30.43 26.73 -20.22
CA CYS A 263 31.21 25.61 -20.77
C CYS A 263 30.40 24.33 -20.57
N ALA A 264 30.39 23.45 -21.55
CA ALA A 264 29.62 22.21 -21.50
C ALA A 264 30.55 21.01 -21.41
N ILE A 265 30.15 20.01 -20.63
CA ILE A 265 30.69 18.65 -20.74
C ILE A 265 29.71 17.82 -21.57
N VAL A 266 30.24 17.13 -22.57
CA VAL A 266 29.50 16.18 -23.40
C VAL A 266 30.05 14.79 -23.11
N VAL A 267 29.19 13.89 -22.67
CA VAL A 267 29.52 12.52 -22.29
C VAL A 267 28.84 11.55 -23.25
N ASP A 268 29.60 10.65 -23.83
CA ASP A 268 29.08 9.55 -24.63
C ASP A 268 28.36 8.56 -23.73
N LEU A 269 27.19 8.11 -24.15
CA LEU A 269 26.34 7.17 -23.43
C LEU A 269 26.00 5.99 -24.34
N SER A 270 25.86 4.81 -23.75
CA SER A 270 25.20 3.68 -24.40
C SER A 270 24.25 2.97 -23.44
N ASN A 271 23.06 2.66 -23.93
CA ASN A 271 22.09 1.87 -23.17
C ASN A 271 22.42 0.39 -23.32
N GLY A 272 22.97 -0.22 -22.26
CA GLY A 272 23.27 -1.65 -22.23
C GLY A 272 22.09 -2.53 -21.80
N GLY A 273 20.96 -1.92 -21.42
CA GLY A 273 19.76 -2.60 -20.94
C GLY A 273 18.84 -3.08 -22.07
N GLN A 274 17.76 -3.74 -21.67
CA GLN A 274 16.71 -4.24 -22.58
C GLN A 274 15.53 -3.27 -22.76
N LEU A 275 15.48 -2.22 -21.96
CA LEU A 275 14.42 -1.21 -21.96
C LEU A 275 14.99 0.14 -22.39
N PRO A 276 14.20 1.01 -23.07
CA PRO A 276 14.61 2.38 -23.31
C PRO A 276 14.96 3.10 -22.00
N ALA A 277 16.03 3.89 -22.00
CA ALA A 277 16.49 4.58 -20.80
C ALA A 277 16.54 6.09 -21.03
N ARG A 278 15.90 6.85 -20.13
CA ARG A 278 16.18 8.29 -19.97
C ARG A 278 17.38 8.43 -19.04
N VAL A 279 18.24 9.41 -19.29
CA VAL A 279 19.49 9.57 -18.52
C VAL A 279 19.57 10.99 -18.00
N ALA A 280 19.81 11.13 -16.70
CA ALA A 280 20.21 12.39 -16.10
C ALA A 280 21.73 12.43 -15.94
N ILE A 281 22.33 13.55 -16.30
CA ILE A 281 23.73 13.86 -16.05
C ILE A 281 23.82 15.05 -15.11
N ARG A 282 24.63 14.89 -14.06
CA ARG A 282 24.97 15.96 -13.14
C ARG A 282 26.48 16.10 -13.12
N ALA A 283 26.97 17.34 -13.17
CA ALA A 283 28.39 17.61 -13.08
C ALA A 283 28.70 18.73 -12.09
N THR A 284 29.69 18.53 -11.24
CA THR A 284 30.29 19.54 -10.37
C THR A 284 31.61 19.98 -10.99
N TRP A 285 31.77 21.29 -11.17
CA TRP A 285 32.92 21.86 -11.85
C TRP A 285 33.88 22.48 -10.86
N THR A 286 35.17 22.24 -11.07
CA THR A 286 36.25 22.81 -10.27
C THR A 286 37.22 23.60 -11.14
N GLY A 287 37.75 24.69 -10.60
CA GLY A 287 38.79 25.51 -11.22
C GLY A 287 39.81 25.90 -10.17
N GLU A 288 41.09 25.59 -10.41
CA GLU A 288 42.17 25.80 -9.43
C GLU A 288 41.85 25.20 -8.04
N GLY A 289 41.17 24.05 -8.02
CA GLY A 289 40.79 23.33 -6.79
C GLY A 289 39.55 23.87 -6.06
N ALA A 290 38.92 24.93 -6.54
CA ALA A 290 37.68 25.47 -5.96
C ALA A 290 36.47 25.11 -6.83
N THR A 291 35.31 24.85 -6.21
CA THR A 291 34.05 24.66 -6.93
C THR A 291 33.64 25.94 -7.64
N ILE A 292 33.50 25.87 -8.96
CA ILE A 292 33.10 26.99 -9.83
C ILE A 292 31.67 26.83 -10.36
N GLY A 293 30.95 25.78 -9.95
CA GLY A 293 29.51 25.62 -10.13
C GLY A 293 29.12 24.17 -10.42
N SER A 294 27.88 23.98 -10.83
CA SER A 294 27.36 22.67 -11.25
C SER A 294 26.38 22.82 -12.40
N CYS A 295 26.09 21.73 -13.08
CA CYS A 295 25.03 21.63 -14.07
C CYS A 295 24.26 20.33 -13.89
N ASP A 296 23.02 20.32 -14.36
CA ASP A 296 22.13 19.16 -14.45
C ASP A 296 21.49 19.18 -15.84
N SER A 297 21.42 18.03 -16.50
CA SER A 297 20.65 17.90 -17.73
C SER A 297 20.12 16.48 -17.91
N ARG A 298 19.15 16.34 -18.81
CA ARG A 298 18.48 15.07 -19.12
C ARG A 298 18.57 14.81 -20.63
N THR A 299 18.71 13.54 -21.01
CA THR A 299 18.71 13.10 -22.41
C THR A 299 17.94 11.78 -22.58
N GLY A 300 17.64 11.43 -23.83
CA GLY A 300 16.92 10.21 -24.20
C GLY A 300 15.43 10.42 -24.51
N PRO A 301 14.65 9.32 -24.61
CA PRO A 301 15.06 7.95 -24.31
C PRO A 301 16.10 7.38 -25.30
N LEU A 302 17.07 6.64 -24.79
CA LEU A 302 18.00 5.82 -25.58
C LEU A 302 17.41 4.41 -25.71
N ALA A 303 17.15 3.92 -26.91
CA ALA A 303 16.69 2.56 -27.15
C ALA A 303 17.75 1.51 -26.71
N PRO A 304 17.38 0.24 -26.49
CA PRO A 304 18.33 -0.83 -26.18
C PRO A 304 19.47 -0.91 -27.19
N GLY A 305 20.72 -0.90 -26.72
CA GLY A 305 21.93 -0.90 -27.55
C GLY A 305 22.24 0.42 -28.26
N GLN A 306 21.37 1.44 -28.15
CA GLN A 306 21.58 2.74 -28.78
C GLN A 306 22.71 3.52 -28.08
N GLN A 307 23.54 4.16 -28.89
CA GLN A 307 24.50 5.16 -28.45
C GLN A 307 23.88 6.56 -28.51
N GLY A 308 24.28 7.44 -27.61
CA GLY A 308 23.88 8.84 -27.61
C GLY A 308 24.86 9.69 -26.83
N THR A 309 24.55 10.97 -26.65
CA THR A 309 25.35 11.88 -25.83
C THR A 309 24.45 12.59 -24.82
N ALA A 310 25.02 12.89 -23.65
CA ALA A 310 24.43 13.81 -22.69
C ALA A 310 25.30 15.04 -22.57
N ARG A 311 24.68 16.22 -22.66
CA ARG A 311 25.35 17.50 -22.58
C ARG A 311 24.91 18.27 -21.35
N CYS A 312 25.85 18.62 -20.49
CA CYS A 312 25.62 19.36 -19.25
C CYS A 312 26.36 20.69 -19.32
N THR A 313 25.63 21.81 -19.34
CA THR A 313 26.20 23.15 -19.55
C THR A 313 26.29 23.90 -18.23
N LEU A 314 27.51 24.23 -17.82
CA LEU A 314 27.79 25.15 -16.71
C LEU A 314 27.62 26.59 -17.18
N ALA A 315 26.82 27.37 -16.46
CA ALA A 315 26.61 28.80 -16.73
C ALA A 315 26.48 29.60 -15.42
N SER A 316 27.45 29.44 -14.51
CA SER A 316 27.48 30.13 -13.21
C SER A 316 28.24 31.46 -13.26
N ALA A 317 27.99 32.33 -12.28
CA ALA A 317 28.77 33.57 -12.12
C ALA A 317 30.23 33.27 -11.74
N GLU A 318 30.46 32.20 -10.98
CA GLU A 318 31.75 31.71 -10.52
C GLU A 318 32.58 31.22 -11.72
N TRP A 319 31.97 30.48 -12.65
CA TRP A 319 32.58 30.12 -13.92
C TRP A 319 33.02 31.36 -14.69
N ALA A 320 32.11 32.34 -14.87
CA ALA A 320 32.42 33.54 -15.62
C ALA A 320 33.56 34.36 -14.98
N LYS A 321 33.63 34.41 -13.64
CA LYS A 321 34.73 35.03 -12.90
C LYS A 321 36.04 34.26 -13.07
N PHE A 322 36.00 32.93 -12.96
CA PHE A 322 37.15 32.05 -13.21
C PHE A 322 37.69 32.25 -14.62
N TYR A 323 36.84 32.14 -15.63
CA TYR A 323 37.21 32.26 -17.03
C TYR A 323 37.85 33.62 -17.33
N ARG A 324 37.25 34.73 -16.88
CA ARG A 324 37.84 36.07 -17.07
C ARG A 324 39.22 36.21 -16.40
N ARG A 325 39.38 35.68 -15.18
CA ARG A 325 40.67 35.69 -14.49
C ARG A 325 41.71 34.90 -15.27
N ALA A 326 41.37 33.67 -15.66
CA ALA A 326 42.23 32.77 -16.41
C ALA A 326 42.67 33.34 -17.77
N GLN A 327 41.84 34.16 -18.40
CA GLN A 327 42.21 34.87 -19.64
C GLN A 327 43.06 36.12 -19.40
N SER A 328 43.01 36.71 -18.20
CA SER A 328 43.72 37.94 -17.85
C SER A 328 45.11 37.71 -17.24
N VAL A 329 45.37 36.52 -16.72
CA VAL A 329 46.62 36.15 -16.05
C VAL A 329 47.36 35.14 -16.93
N ALA A 330 48.64 35.36 -17.19
CA ALA A 330 49.44 34.39 -17.93
C ALA A 330 49.73 33.16 -17.04
N GLY A 331 49.46 31.97 -17.55
CA GLY A 331 49.72 30.72 -16.82
C GLY A 331 48.79 29.58 -17.23
N GLN A 332 48.94 28.44 -16.56
CA GLN A 332 47.98 27.35 -16.66
C GLN A 332 46.89 27.54 -15.61
N HIS A 333 45.64 27.50 -16.05
CA HIS A 333 44.45 27.62 -15.20
C HIS A 333 43.62 26.34 -15.35
N PRO A 334 43.99 25.25 -14.66
CA PRO A 334 43.30 23.97 -14.82
C PRO A 334 41.86 24.09 -14.30
N TYR A 335 40.95 23.50 -15.07
CA TYR A 335 39.57 23.26 -14.67
C TYR A 335 39.19 21.83 -15.02
N GLY A 336 38.19 21.31 -14.32
CA GLY A 336 37.66 19.97 -14.53
C GLY A 336 36.20 19.89 -14.15
N ALA A 337 35.59 18.77 -14.50
CA ALA A 337 34.25 18.42 -14.09
C ALA A 337 34.28 16.99 -13.55
N GLU A 338 33.68 16.79 -12.39
CA GLU A 338 33.30 15.47 -11.90
C GLU A 338 31.83 15.29 -12.23
N TRP A 339 31.46 14.21 -12.92
CA TRP A 339 30.09 13.98 -13.34
C TRP A 339 29.62 12.59 -13.00
N THR A 340 28.30 12.46 -12.90
CA THR A 340 27.60 11.19 -12.81
C THR A 340 26.49 11.19 -13.85
N ALA A 341 26.40 10.13 -14.65
CA ALA A 341 25.24 9.86 -15.49
C ALA A 341 24.49 8.64 -14.93
N MET A 342 23.20 8.81 -14.66
CA MET A 342 22.35 7.76 -14.11
C MET A 342 21.07 7.64 -14.92
N ALA A 343 20.56 6.41 -15.03
CA ALA A 343 19.25 6.19 -15.62
C ALA A 343 18.17 6.78 -14.71
N LEU A 344 17.15 7.36 -15.34
CA LEU A 344 15.93 7.79 -14.66
C LEU A 344 14.90 6.66 -14.67
N THR A 345 14.08 6.62 -13.63
CA THR A 345 12.93 5.71 -13.55
C THR A 345 11.94 6.01 -14.67
N GLU A 346 11.29 4.98 -15.18
CA GLU A 346 10.04 5.14 -15.92
C GLU A 346 8.92 5.33 -14.89
N PRO A 347 8.31 6.53 -14.78
CA PRO A 347 7.28 6.75 -13.80
C PRO A 347 6.05 5.90 -14.16
N PRO A 348 5.41 5.23 -13.19
CA PRO A 348 4.17 4.51 -13.43
C PRO A 348 3.08 5.50 -13.86
N ASP A 349 2.13 5.04 -14.68
CA ASP A 349 1.05 5.90 -15.18
C ASP A 349 0.14 6.36 -14.03
N PRO A 350 0.12 7.67 -13.68
CA PRO A 350 -0.73 8.16 -12.62
C PRO A 350 -2.23 8.07 -12.98
N ALA A 351 -2.60 7.88 -14.25
CA ALA A 351 -3.99 7.75 -14.65
C ALA A 351 -4.66 6.49 -14.08
N LYS A 352 -3.93 5.38 -13.92
CA LYS A 352 -4.44 4.16 -13.27
C LYS A 352 -4.85 4.44 -11.82
N LEU A 353 -3.97 5.10 -11.06
CA LEU A 353 -4.24 5.50 -9.66
C LEU A 353 -5.38 6.51 -9.56
N ARG A 354 -5.45 7.49 -10.46
CA ARG A 354 -6.59 8.42 -10.53
C ARG A 354 -7.90 7.70 -10.84
N GLY A 355 -7.88 6.68 -11.70
CA GLY A 355 -9.02 5.82 -11.98
C GLY A 355 -9.51 5.08 -10.73
N LEU A 356 -8.58 4.55 -9.93
CA LEU A 356 -8.90 3.93 -8.64
C LEU A 356 -9.43 4.95 -7.63
N ALA A 357 -8.89 6.17 -7.59
CA ALA A 357 -9.41 7.26 -6.76
C ALA A 357 -10.86 7.62 -7.13
N VAL A 358 -11.18 7.69 -8.42
CA VAL A 358 -12.56 7.91 -8.91
C VAL A 358 -13.46 6.74 -8.53
N SER A 359 -13.00 5.50 -8.69
CA SER A 359 -13.75 4.29 -8.35
C SER A 359 -14.02 4.19 -6.83
N ALA A 360 -13.06 4.60 -6.00
CA ALA A 360 -13.21 4.72 -4.56
C ALA A 360 -14.18 5.85 -4.13
N ALA A 361 -14.39 6.86 -4.98
CA ALA A 361 -15.32 7.95 -4.71
C ALA A 361 -16.73 7.68 -5.25
N THR A 362 -16.83 7.01 -6.40
CA THR A 362 -18.08 6.74 -7.12
C THR A 362 -18.09 5.28 -7.60
N PRO A 363 -18.48 4.34 -6.73
CA PRO A 363 -18.45 2.92 -7.05
C PRO A 363 -19.43 2.57 -8.16
N VAL A 364 -19.02 1.67 -9.05
CA VAL A 364 -19.85 1.14 -10.12
C VAL A 364 -19.93 -0.38 -9.99
N ALA A 365 -21.14 -0.90 -9.83
CA ALA A 365 -21.41 -2.33 -9.87
C ALA A 365 -21.31 -2.87 -11.30
N THR A 366 -20.76 -4.07 -11.44
CA THR A 366 -20.59 -4.78 -12.71
C THR A 366 -21.07 -6.22 -12.55
N PRO A 367 -21.95 -6.76 -13.42
CA PRO A 367 -22.49 -8.12 -13.28
C PRO A 367 -21.46 -9.26 -13.30
N HIS A 368 -20.23 -8.99 -13.75
CA HIS A 368 -19.16 -9.97 -13.95
C HIS A 368 -17.83 -9.50 -13.35
N GLY A 369 -17.90 -8.74 -12.25
CA GLY A 369 -16.71 -8.31 -11.52
C GLY A 369 -16.08 -9.44 -10.70
N ASP A 370 -14.78 -9.35 -10.44
CA ASP A 370 -14.05 -10.29 -9.57
C ASP A 370 -14.03 -9.83 -8.10
N GLU A 371 -14.57 -8.64 -7.80
CA GLU A 371 -14.62 -8.09 -6.45
C GLU A 371 -16.05 -8.09 -5.95
N HIS A 372 -16.35 -8.94 -4.97
CA HIS A 372 -17.71 -9.22 -4.52
C HIS A 372 -18.00 -8.49 -3.22
N VAL A 373 -19.03 -7.64 -3.24
CA VAL A 373 -19.65 -7.03 -2.07
C VAL A 373 -20.76 -7.96 -1.59
N TYR A 374 -20.67 -8.40 -0.34
CA TYR A 374 -21.66 -9.28 0.27
C TYR A 374 -22.17 -8.73 1.59
N VAL A 375 -23.33 -9.24 1.99
CA VAL A 375 -23.96 -8.96 3.27
C VAL A 375 -24.11 -10.26 4.05
N VAL A 376 -23.83 -10.20 5.34
CA VAL A 376 -24.14 -11.26 6.31
C VAL A 376 -25.27 -10.77 7.19
N HIS A 377 -26.34 -11.56 7.29
CA HIS A 377 -27.55 -11.18 8.02
C HIS A 377 -28.25 -12.38 8.65
N GLY A 378 -29.14 -12.15 9.61
CA GLY A 378 -30.01 -13.19 10.16
C GLY A 378 -31.09 -13.67 9.17
N LYS A 379 -31.42 -14.96 9.13
CA LYS A 379 -32.44 -15.56 8.24
C LYS A 379 -33.87 -15.08 8.52
N ALA A 380 -34.10 -14.43 9.66
CA ALA A 380 -35.40 -13.83 9.98
C ALA A 380 -35.72 -12.59 9.09
N GLY A 381 -34.83 -12.21 8.17
CA GLY A 381 -35.07 -11.21 7.11
C GLY A 381 -33.82 -10.38 6.75
N THR A 382 -33.97 -9.46 5.80
CA THR A 382 -32.91 -8.53 5.35
C THR A 382 -33.15 -7.10 5.85
N ASN A 383 -33.99 -6.93 6.88
CA ASN A 383 -34.22 -5.62 7.47
C ASN A 383 -32.96 -5.17 8.24
N ASP A 384 -32.73 -3.86 8.36
CA ASP A 384 -31.53 -3.33 9.05
C ASP A 384 -31.24 -4.01 10.40
N PRO A 385 -32.19 -4.25 11.32
CA PRO A 385 -31.90 -4.88 12.61
C PRO A 385 -31.28 -6.30 12.52
N GLN A 386 -31.29 -6.92 11.34
CA GLN A 386 -30.77 -8.26 11.09
C GLN A 386 -29.46 -8.26 10.32
N ILE A 387 -28.98 -7.10 9.86
CA ILE A 387 -27.71 -6.98 9.14
C ILE A 387 -26.57 -7.01 10.15
N TRP A 388 -25.72 -8.01 10.03
CA TRP A 388 -24.57 -8.18 10.89
C TRP A 388 -23.32 -7.51 10.33
N LYS A 389 -23.09 -7.60 9.00
CA LYS A 389 -21.88 -7.07 8.35
C LYS A 389 -22.07 -6.85 6.85
N TYR A 390 -21.40 -5.83 6.31
CA TYR A 390 -21.08 -5.70 4.89
C TYR A 390 -19.57 -5.85 4.68
N ALA A 391 -19.16 -6.60 3.65
CA ALA A 391 -17.75 -6.83 3.39
C ALA A 391 -17.46 -7.08 1.92
N VAL A 392 -16.17 -7.09 1.60
CA VAL A 392 -15.62 -7.34 0.27
C VAL A 392 -14.77 -8.60 0.30
N ALA A 393 -14.91 -9.44 -0.72
CA ALA A 393 -14.01 -10.57 -0.95
C ALA A 393 -13.73 -10.70 -2.46
N SER A 394 -12.51 -11.11 -2.79
CA SER A 394 -12.00 -11.13 -4.16
C SER A 394 -11.98 -12.55 -4.71
N GLY A 395 -12.25 -12.69 -6.01
CA GLY A 395 -12.11 -13.92 -6.77
C GLY A 395 -13.24 -14.94 -6.57
N PRO A 396 -13.14 -16.11 -7.24
CA PRO A 396 -14.21 -17.09 -7.33
C PRO A 396 -14.54 -17.78 -5.99
N SER A 397 -13.65 -17.72 -5.02
CA SER A 397 -13.83 -18.28 -3.68
C SER A 397 -14.44 -17.32 -2.67
N TRP A 398 -14.92 -16.14 -3.10
CA TRP A 398 -15.48 -15.12 -2.20
C TRP A 398 -16.55 -15.66 -1.25
N ARG A 399 -17.41 -16.58 -1.74
CA ARG A 399 -18.49 -17.17 -0.94
C ARG A 399 -17.96 -18.02 0.20
N GLN A 400 -16.84 -18.73 0.03
CA GLN A 400 -16.23 -19.49 1.11
C GLN A 400 -15.73 -18.57 2.24
N THR A 401 -15.11 -17.44 1.88
CA THR A 401 -14.69 -16.41 2.84
C THR A 401 -15.89 -15.81 3.58
N ALA A 402 -16.99 -15.56 2.88
CA ALA A 402 -18.20 -15.03 3.48
C ALA A 402 -18.91 -16.05 4.40
N GLU A 403 -19.05 -17.30 3.95
CA GLU A 403 -19.66 -18.39 4.72
C GLU A 403 -18.89 -18.75 5.98
N GLY A 404 -17.55 -18.60 5.97
CA GLY A 404 -16.72 -18.77 7.16
C GLY A 404 -17.11 -17.85 8.33
N GLN A 405 -17.79 -16.74 8.06
CA GLN A 405 -18.23 -15.78 9.07
C GLN A 405 -19.61 -16.08 9.66
N LEU A 406 -20.36 -17.04 9.10
CA LEU A 406 -21.71 -17.39 9.57
C LEU A 406 -21.70 -17.90 11.01
N THR A 407 -20.66 -18.63 11.41
CA THR A 407 -20.49 -19.10 12.79
C THR A 407 -20.35 -17.94 13.77
N TYR A 408 -19.64 -16.88 13.40
CA TYR A 408 -19.49 -15.68 14.23
C TYR A 408 -20.79 -14.90 14.32
N CYS A 409 -21.44 -14.69 13.19
CA CYS A 409 -22.76 -14.06 13.16
C CYS A 409 -23.77 -14.81 14.04
N LEU A 410 -23.83 -16.15 13.96
CA LEU A 410 -24.70 -16.97 14.80
C LEU A 410 -24.36 -16.84 16.29
N THR A 411 -23.07 -16.77 16.61
CA THR A 411 -22.61 -16.66 17.99
C THR A 411 -22.92 -15.30 18.62
N ASP A 412 -22.71 -14.23 17.85
CA ASP A 412 -22.94 -12.86 18.26
C ASP A 412 -24.45 -12.56 18.36
N THR A 413 -25.21 -12.92 17.33
CA THR A 413 -26.62 -12.53 17.21
C THR A 413 -27.61 -13.53 17.77
N ARG A 414 -27.21 -14.80 17.95
CA ARG A 414 -28.07 -15.94 18.28
C ARG A 414 -29.13 -16.26 17.21
N TYR A 415 -29.03 -15.70 16.02
CA TYR A 415 -29.88 -16.03 14.87
C TYR A 415 -29.15 -16.93 13.89
N GLU A 416 -29.89 -17.79 13.21
CA GLU A 416 -29.36 -18.45 12.02
C GLU A 416 -28.98 -17.38 11.00
N CYS A 417 -27.74 -17.41 10.50
CA CYS A 417 -27.25 -16.40 9.57
C CYS A 417 -27.21 -16.92 8.13
N ALA A 418 -27.25 -15.99 7.17
CA ALA A 418 -27.10 -16.22 5.75
C ALA A 418 -26.14 -15.18 5.15
N VAL A 419 -25.63 -15.52 3.97
CA VAL A 419 -24.78 -14.65 3.14
C VAL A 419 -25.47 -14.47 1.80
N ASP A 420 -25.64 -13.22 1.42
CA ASP A 420 -26.10 -12.83 0.09
C ASP A 420 -25.06 -11.94 -0.59
N GLU A 421 -24.88 -12.15 -1.89
CA GLU A 421 -24.13 -11.22 -2.73
C GLU A 421 -24.98 -9.97 -2.96
N VAL A 422 -24.41 -8.80 -2.70
CA VAL A 422 -25.07 -7.52 -2.96
C VAL A 422 -24.75 -7.07 -4.39
N ALA A 423 -23.48 -7.14 -4.77
CA ALA A 423 -22.98 -6.76 -6.10
C ALA A 423 -21.58 -7.30 -6.32
N ALA A 424 -21.16 -7.33 -7.59
CA ALA A 424 -19.75 -7.45 -7.96
C ALA A 424 -19.25 -6.12 -8.58
N THR A 425 -17.95 -5.84 -8.53
CA THR A 425 -17.31 -4.66 -9.14
C THR A 425 -16.05 -5.04 -9.90
N GLY A 426 -15.59 -4.16 -10.80
CA GLY A 426 -14.42 -4.42 -11.65
C GLY A 426 -13.06 -4.25 -10.95
N ASP A 427 -13.02 -3.57 -9.81
CA ASP A 427 -11.80 -3.31 -9.05
C ASP A 427 -12.07 -3.23 -7.54
N PRO A 428 -11.03 -3.43 -6.69
CA PRO A 428 -11.19 -3.43 -5.24
C PRO A 428 -11.65 -2.07 -4.69
N ALA A 429 -11.28 -0.96 -5.33
CA ALA A 429 -11.62 0.38 -4.86
C ALA A 429 -13.13 0.64 -4.96
N ALA A 430 -13.74 0.23 -6.08
CA ALA A 430 -15.19 0.27 -6.27
C ALA A 430 -15.94 -0.63 -5.27
N ALA A 431 -15.48 -1.87 -5.03
CA ALA A 431 -16.15 -2.76 -4.08
C ALA A 431 -16.13 -2.18 -2.65
N GLN A 432 -14.99 -1.66 -2.22
CA GLN A 432 -14.84 -1.06 -0.89
C GLN A 432 -15.67 0.20 -0.73
N ALA A 433 -15.72 1.04 -1.76
CA ALA A 433 -16.58 2.21 -1.75
C ALA A 433 -18.07 1.85 -1.71
N LEU A 434 -18.50 0.80 -2.41
CA LEU A 434 -19.88 0.31 -2.33
C LEU A 434 -20.20 -0.28 -0.95
N ALA A 435 -19.31 -1.11 -0.39
CA ALA A 435 -19.47 -1.64 0.96
C ALA A 435 -19.58 -0.50 1.99
N ARG A 436 -18.75 0.54 1.87
CA ARG A 436 -18.83 1.74 2.70
C ARG A 436 -20.17 2.45 2.56
N GLN A 437 -20.68 2.64 1.33
CA GLN A 437 -21.99 3.27 1.14
C GLN A 437 -23.11 2.51 1.86
N LEU A 438 -23.06 1.17 1.86
CA LEU A 438 -24.01 0.32 2.57
C LEU A 438 -23.88 0.48 4.10
N ILE A 439 -22.65 0.51 4.62
CA ILE A 439 -22.34 0.74 6.04
C ILE A 439 -22.83 2.12 6.49
N ASP A 440 -22.51 3.17 5.73
CA ASP A 440 -22.92 4.54 6.03
C ASP A 440 -24.45 4.69 5.97
N ALA A 441 -25.10 4.03 5.00
CA ALA A 441 -26.55 4.00 4.91
C ALA A 441 -27.19 3.28 6.11
N TYR A 442 -26.63 2.14 6.54
CA TYR A 442 -27.06 1.46 7.76
C TYR A 442 -26.91 2.37 8.98
N ARG A 443 -25.73 2.99 9.17
CA ARG A 443 -25.44 3.89 10.28
C ARG A 443 -26.36 5.10 10.31
N GLY A 444 -26.68 5.65 9.14
CA GLY A 444 -27.66 6.74 9.02
C GLY A 444 -29.06 6.37 9.49
N ARG A 445 -29.45 5.08 9.42
CA ARG A 445 -30.75 4.58 9.87
C ARG A 445 -30.76 4.13 11.33
N THR A 446 -29.69 3.50 11.80
CA THR A 446 -29.63 2.87 13.14
C THR A 446 -28.87 3.68 14.19
N GLY A 447 -28.05 4.64 13.75
CA GLY A 447 -27.15 5.42 14.61
C GLY A 447 -25.87 4.69 15.02
N THR A 448 -25.68 3.43 14.63
CA THR A 448 -24.49 2.63 14.96
C THR A 448 -23.98 1.85 13.74
N CYS A 449 -22.76 1.33 13.83
CA CYS A 449 -22.28 0.36 12.86
C CYS A 449 -23.03 -0.98 12.97
N PRO A 450 -23.05 -1.80 11.90
CA PRO A 450 -23.46 -3.20 12.02
C PRO A 450 -22.59 -3.91 13.08
N PRO A 451 -23.15 -4.83 13.90
CA PRO A 451 -22.44 -5.42 15.03
C PRO A 451 -21.12 -6.12 14.69
N GLY A 452 -21.04 -6.75 13.51
CA GLY A 452 -19.85 -7.43 13.00
C GLY A 452 -18.93 -6.53 12.15
N GLN A 453 -19.18 -5.21 12.09
CA GLN A 453 -18.46 -4.32 11.17
C GLN A 453 -17.21 -3.71 11.81
N TRP A 454 -16.04 -4.14 11.35
CA TRP A 454 -14.76 -3.48 11.66
C TRP A 454 -14.37 -2.48 10.56
N VAL A 455 -14.18 -2.98 9.33
CA VAL A 455 -13.80 -2.18 8.16
C VAL A 455 -14.84 -1.09 7.86
N GLY A 456 -14.40 0.13 7.58
CA GLY A 456 -15.26 1.27 7.26
C GLY A 456 -16.04 1.84 8.46
N CYS A 457 -15.81 1.29 9.65
CA CYS A 457 -16.39 1.72 10.90
C CYS A 457 -15.31 2.33 11.78
N ALA A 458 -15.05 3.63 11.57
CA ALA A 458 -14.23 4.40 12.49
C ALA A 458 -14.82 4.26 13.89
N HIS A 459 -14.13 3.55 14.77
CA HIS A 459 -14.46 3.52 16.18
C HIS A 459 -14.06 4.89 16.75
N PRO A 460 -14.99 5.64 17.37
CA PRO A 460 -14.64 6.88 18.06
C PRO A 460 -13.72 6.64 19.27
#